data_AF-A0A7W8JJW3-F1
#
_entry.id   AF-A0A7W8JJW3-F1
#
_cell.length_a   1.000
_cell.length_b   1.000
_cell.length_c   1.000
_cell.angle_alpha   90.00
_cell.angle_beta   90.00
_cell.angle_gamma   90.00
#
_symmetry.space_group_name_H-M   'P 1'
#
loop_
_entity.id
_entity.type
_entity.pdbx_description
1 polymer ?
#
loop_
_entity_poly.entity_id
_entity_poly.type
_entity_poly.pdbx_seq_one_letter_code
_entity_poly.pdbx_strand_id
1 'polypeptide(L)'
;MQRTNPKSVNAMSRLFARTHRKYILLALALVAVSALLGLGLWHFHTSTIAPGDGAAVGNSSGIGVLSGLAETAFRDHHLVAPEGSNLYEFYLSVLALDPHNKQALERLHASFEPACRVVELTIAKGDLDEAERELRLLRDYGTQQDAESDSYKVSLLGSYLYAQRSVVTRKHEAEALQIQERQSASSSH
;
A
#
# COMPACT_ATOMS: atom_id res chain seq x y z
N MET A 1 -56.33 51.01 -27.31
CA MET A 1 -55.41 50.88 -28.46
C MET A 1 -54.36 49.82 -28.14
N GLN A 2 -54.29 48.78 -28.99
CA GLN A 2 -53.15 47.87 -29.33
C GLN A 2 -52.56 46.97 -28.22
N ARG A 3 -52.83 45.63 -28.24
CA ARG A 3 -52.16 44.51 -28.99
C ARG A 3 -50.74 44.22 -28.44
N THR A 4 -50.22 43.01 -28.17
CA THR A 4 -50.55 41.58 -28.38
C THR A 4 -49.49 40.71 -27.68
N ASN A 5 -49.93 39.62 -27.02
CA ASN A 5 -49.40 38.24 -26.89
C ASN A 5 -47.91 37.87 -26.56
N PRO A 6 -47.68 36.71 -25.91
CA PRO A 6 -46.44 36.24 -25.30
C PRO A 6 -45.61 35.30 -26.21
N LYS A 7 -44.28 35.34 -26.08
CA LYS A 7 -43.35 34.30 -26.57
C LYS A 7 -42.05 34.25 -25.76
N SER A 8 -41.58 33.02 -25.56
CA SER A 8 -40.20 32.56 -25.25
C SER A 8 -39.76 32.76 -23.80
N VAL A 9 -39.76 31.75 -22.92
CA VAL A 9 -39.04 30.47 -22.94
C VAL A 9 -37.54 30.65 -23.27
N ASN A 10 -36.72 30.35 -22.26
CA ASN A 10 -35.29 30.01 -22.27
C ASN A 10 -34.30 31.01 -22.89
N ALA A 11 -33.67 31.78 -22.00
CA ALA A 11 -32.34 32.37 -22.16
C ALA A 11 -31.84 32.69 -20.73
N MET A 12 -30.68 32.30 -20.21
CA MET A 12 -29.47 31.78 -20.80
C MET A 12 -28.80 30.86 -19.78
N SER A 13 -28.72 29.58 -20.10
CA SER A 13 -27.62 28.76 -19.63
C SER A 13 -26.34 29.24 -20.31
N ARG A 14 -25.20 28.99 -19.64
CA ARG A 14 -23.81 29.05 -20.14
C ARG A 14 -23.07 30.38 -19.88
N LEU A 15 -22.74 30.61 -18.62
CA LEU A 15 -21.65 31.50 -18.22
C LEU A 15 -20.60 30.78 -17.36
N PHE A 16 -20.21 29.54 -17.72
CA PHE A 16 -19.04 28.87 -17.14
C PHE A 16 -18.31 27.97 -18.16
N ALA A 17 -18.20 28.41 -19.41
CA ALA A 17 -17.69 27.55 -20.49
C ALA A 17 -16.58 28.21 -21.33
N ARG A 18 -15.66 28.96 -20.71
CA ARG A 18 -14.51 29.52 -21.46
C ARG A 18 -13.12 29.31 -20.86
N THR A 19 -13.00 28.87 -19.61
CA THR A 19 -11.71 28.58 -18.98
C THR A 19 -11.32 27.11 -19.07
N HIS A 20 -12.27 26.16 -19.12
CA HIS A 20 -11.95 24.73 -19.15
C HIS A 20 -11.32 24.23 -20.46
N ARG A 21 -11.54 24.87 -21.61
CA ARG A 21 -10.98 24.39 -22.89
C ARG A 21 -9.45 24.48 -22.96
N LYS A 22 -8.84 25.45 -22.27
CA LYS A 22 -7.38 25.59 -22.25
C LYS A 22 -6.72 24.51 -21.39
N TYR A 23 -7.33 24.17 -20.25
CA TYR A 23 -6.84 23.10 -19.38
C TYR A 23 -7.11 21.71 -19.94
N ILE A 24 -8.22 21.51 -20.67
CA ILE A 24 -8.52 20.24 -21.34
C ILE A 24 -7.50 19.97 -22.47
N LEU A 25 -7.12 20.98 -23.26
CA LEU A 25 -6.09 20.81 -24.29
C LEU A 25 -4.68 20.58 -23.70
N LEU A 26 -4.35 21.22 -22.58
CA LEU A 26 -3.09 20.96 -21.85
C LEU A 26 -3.05 19.56 -21.22
N ALA A 27 -4.15 19.09 -20.64
CA ALA A 27 -4.24 17.75 -20.06
C ALA A 27 -4.14 16.64 -21.13
N LEU A 28 -4.71 16.87 -22.32
CA LEU A 28 -4.67 15.90 -23.42
C LEU A 28 -3.29 15.83 -24.09
N ALA A 29 -2.56 16.95 -24.15
CA ALA A 29 -1.17 16.97 -24.60
C ALA A 29 -0.24 16.25 -23.60
N LEU A 30 -0.50 16.35 -22.30
CA LEU A 30 0.32 15.69 -21.26
C LEU A 30 0.11 14.16 -21.26
N VAL A 31 -1.10 13.68 -21.57
CA VAL A 31 -1.39 12.25 -21.76
C VAL A 31 -0.82 11.71 -23.07
N ALA A 32 -0.76 12.52 -24.13
CA ALA A 32 -0.15 12.11 -25.39
C ALA A 32 1.38 11.98 -25.31
N VAL A 33 2.04 12.74 -24.45
CA VAL A 33 3.50 12.62 -24.20
C VAL A 33 3.82 11.41 -23.31
N SER A 34 2.95 11.05 -22.35
CA SER A 34 3.15 9.84 -21.54
C SER A 34 2.85 8.55 -22.32
N ALA A 35 2.00 8.58 -23.35
CA ALA A 35 1.72 7.42 -24.20
C ALA A 35 2.86 7.07 -25.18
N LEU A 36 3.77 8.01 -25.51
CA LEU A 36 4.95 7.74 -26.35
C LEU A 36 6.22 7.41 -25.55
N LEU A 37 6.20 7.58 -24.23
CA LEU A 37 7.31 7.20 -23.33
C LEU A 37 7.00 5.95 -22.48
N GLY A 38 5.75 5.48 -22.45
CA GLY A 38 5.29 4.39 -21.58
C GLY A 38 5.13 3.01 -22.25
N LEU A 39 5.50 2.84 -23.51
CA LEU A 39 5.21 1.63 -24.30
C LEU A 39 6.45 0.76 -24.60
N GLY A 40 7.46 0.78 -23.72
CA GLY A 40 8.73 0.07 -23.94
C GLY A 40 9.37 -0.62 -22.74
N LEU A 41 8.68 -0.81 -21.61
CA LEU A 41 9.32 -1.28 -20.36
C LEU A 41 8.77 -2.57 -19.75
N TRP A 42 8.06 -3.42 -20.50
CA TRP A 42 7.55 -4.71 -19.97
C TRP A 42 7.80 -5.93 -20.87
N HIS A 43 8.79 -5.88 -21.78
CA HIS A 43 9.07 -7.03 -22.67
C HIS A 43 10.53 -7.52 -22.78
N PHE A 44 11.49 -7.00 -22.02
CA PHE A 44 12.83 -7.59 -21.99
C PHE A 44 13.06 -8.46 -20.75
N HIS A 45 12.42 -9.64 -20.74
CA HIS A 45 13.00 -10.85 -20.16
C HIS A 45 13.73 -11.61 -21.27
N THR A 46 14.87 -11.09 -21.72
CA THR A 46 15.89 -11.91 -22.38
C THR A 46 17.26 -11.38 -21.94
N SER A 47 17.68 -11.78 -20.74
CA SER A 47 19.06 -11.64 -20.32
C SER A 47 19.91 -12.60 -21.15
N THR A 48 20.32 -12.18 -22.35
CA THR A 48 21.45 -12.82 -23.02
C THR A 48 22.73 -12.24 -22.42
N ILE A 49 23.10 -12.77 -21.26
CA ILE A 49 24.41 -12.57 -20.66
C ILE A 49 25.24 -13.80 -21.02
N ALA A 50 26.30 -13.59 -21.81
CA ALA A 50 27.36 -14.57 -22.02
C ALA A 50 28.04 -14.90 -20.67
N PRO A 51 28.49 -16.14 -20.45
CA PRO A 51 28.95 -16.58 -19.14
C PRO A 51 30.30 -15.92 -18.80
N GLY A 52 30.36 -15.26 -17.66
CA GLY A 52 31.57 -14.65 -17.13
C GLY A 52 31.35 -14.14 -15.71
N ASP A 53 31.32 -15.07 -14.75
CA ASP A 53 31.81 -15.00 -13.36
C ASP A 53 31.69 -13.70 -12.51
N GLY A 54 30.84 -12.75 -12.87
CA GLY A 54 30.69 -11.46 -12.16
C GLY A 54 29.39 -11.30 -11.37
N ALA A 55 28.31 -11.97 -11.75
CA ALA A 55 26.99 -11.81 -11.11
C ALA A 55 26.94 -12.45 -9.70
N ALA A 56 27.66 -13.55 -9.48
CA ALA A 56 27.70 -14.21 -8.18
C ALA A 56 28.47 -13.41 -7.12
N VAL A 57 29.49 -12.65 -7.53
CA VAL A 57 30.31 -11.82 -6.62
C VAL A 57 29.52 -10.59 -6.12
N GLY A 58 28.68 -9.99 -6.98
CA GLY A 58 27.80 -8.88 -6.57
C GLY A 58 26.68 -9.32 -5.63
N ASN A 59 26.00 -10.43 -5.96
CA ASN A 59 24.87 -10.92 -5.17
C ASN A 59 25.29 -11.44 -3.79
N SER A 60 26.43 -12.11 -3.69
CA SER A 60 26.97 -12.57 -2.40
C SER A 60 27.31 -11.40 -1.47
N SER A 61 27.88 -10.31 -2.00
CA SER A 61 28.09 -9.08 -1.22
C SER A 61 26.77 -8.43 -0.79
N GLY A 62 25.77 -8.38 -1.68
CA GLY A 62 24.44 -7.83 -1.37
C GLY A 62 23.69 -8.63 -0.30
N ILE A 63 23.67 -9.95 -0.43
CA ILE A 63 23.08 -10.88 0.55
C ILE A 63 23.76 -10.72 1.91
N GLY A 64 25.10 -10.57 1.94
CA GLY A 64 25.85 -10.32 3.17
C GLY A 64 25.44 -9.02 3.88
N VAL A 65 25.30 -7.92 3.13
CA VAL A 65 24.84 -6.63 3.67
C VAL A 65 23.42 -6.74 4.23
N LEU A 66 22.50 -7.32 3.46
CA LEU A 66 21.10 -7.50 3.88
C LEU A 66 21.00 -8.39 5.13
N SER A 67 21.77 -9.47 5.19
CA SER A 67 21.80 -10.37 6.35
C SER A 67 22.35 -9.67 7.60
N GLY A 68 23.35 -8.80 7.45
CA GLY A 68 23.88 -7.99 8.56
C GLY A 68 22.89 -6.94 9.07
N LEU A 69 22.14 -6.30 8.17
CA LEU A 69 21.05 -5.39 8.53
C LEU A 69 19.92 -6.13 9.23
N ALA A 70 19.54 -7.31 8.73
CA ALA A 70 18.54 -8.17 9.35
C ALA A 70 18.94 -8.57 10.78
N GLU A 71 20.19 -8.95 11.01
CA GLU A 71 20.68 -9.30 12.35
C GLU A 71 20.68 -8.11 13.30
N THR A 72 20.97 -6.91 12.79
CA THR A 72 20.87 -5.67 13.57
C THR A 72 19.41 -5.40 13.96
N ALA A 73 18.48 -5.48 13.00
CA ALA A 73 17.06 -5.33 13.24
C ALA A 73 16.53 -6.38 14.24
N PHE A 74 17.00 -7.63 14.17
CA PHE A 74 16.64 -8.65 15.15
C PHE A 74 17.05 -8.27 16.57
N ARG A 75 18.30 -7.84 16.76
CA ARG A 75 18.83 -7.42 18.06
C ARG A 75 18.08 -6.22 18.63
N ASP A 76 17.63 -5.33 17.75
CA ASP A 76 16.86 -4.14 18.13
C ASP A 76 15.35 -4.45 18.29
N HIS A 77 14.95 -5.72 18.18
CA HIS A 77 13.55 -6.19 18.21
C HIS A 77 12.66 -5.59 17.11
N HIS A 78 13.26 -5.08 16.04
CA HIS A 78 12.56 -4.59 14.86
C HIS A 78 12.19 -5.78 13.96
N LEU A 79 11.11 -6.48 14.31
CA LEU A 79 10.71 -7.70 13.59
C LEU A 79 9.98 -7.38 12.28
N VAL A 80 8.82 -6.73 12.38
CA VAL A 80 8.00 -6.30 11.23
C VAL A 80 7.83 -4.78 11.15
N ALA A 81 8.30 -4.08 12.18
CA ALA A 81 8.29 -2.63 12.30
C ALA A 81 9.62 -2.15 12.91
N PRO A 82 10.02 -0.88 12.68
CA PRO A 82 9.36 0.10 11.79
C PRO A 82 9.53 -0.24 10.30
N GLU A 83 8.75 0.41 9.44
CA GLU A 83 8.91 0.33 7.98
C GLU A 83 10.35 0.65 7.54
N GLY A 84 10.90 -0.12 6.60
CA GLY A 84 12.22 0.12 6.02
C GLY A 84 13.41 -0.28 6.89
N SER A 85 13.17 -0.71 8.14
CA SER A 85 14.24 -1.06 9.08
C SER A 85 13.83 -2.21 10.00
N ASN A 86 13.39 -3.31 9.40
CA ASN A 86 12.97 -4.50 10.15
C ASN A 86 13.49 -5.80 9.53
N LEU A 87 13.51 -6.84 10.36
CA LEU A 87 14.00 -8.18 10.08
C LEU A 87 13.34 -8.77 8.82
N TYR A 88 12.01 -8.69 8.75
CA TYR A 88 11.24 -9.32 7.68
C TYR A 88 11.56 -8.70 6.33
N GLU A 89 11.60 -7.37 6.21
CA GLU A 89 11.93 -6.70 4.96
C GLU A 89 13.33 -7.06 4.45
N PHE A 90 14.33 -7.11 5.34
CA PHE A 90 15.69 -7.47 4.95
C PHE A 90 15.80 -8.93 4.52
N TYR A 91 15.22 -9.88 5.27
CA TYR A 91 15.30 -11.29 4.88
C TYR A 91 14.41 -11.66 3.70
N LEU A 92 13.25 -11.02 3.51
CA LEU A 92 12.46 -11.17 2.28
C LEU A 92 13.24 -10.66 1.07
N SER A 93 14.04 -9.59 1.23
CA SER A 93 14.95 -9.12 0.20
C SER A 93 16.08 -10.12 -0.09
N VAL A 94 16.61 -10.81 0.94
CA VAL A 94 17.55 -11.92 0.75
C VAL A 94 16.89 -13.04 -0.05
N LEU A 95 15.66 -13.42 0.29
CA LEU A 95 14.93 -14.49 -0.42
C LEU A 95 14.53 -14.13 -1.85
N ALA A 96 14.38 -12.83 -2.16
CA ALA A 96 14.23 -12.38 -3.54
C ALA A 96 15.50 -12.61 -4.39
N LEU A 97 16.68 -12.58 -3.76
CA LEU A 97 17.97 -12.83 -4.43
C LEU A 97 18.38 -14.31 -4.42
N ASP A 98 18.07 -15.00 -3.33
CA ASP A 98 18.34 -16.42 -3.11
C ASP A 98 17.13 -17.08 -2.41
N PRO A 99 16.15 -17.58 -3.18
CA PRO A 99 14.92 -18.17 -2.63
C PRO A 99 15.12 -19.40 -1.73
N HIS A 100 16.30 -20.04 -1.81
CA HIS A 100 16.64 -21.23 -1.03
C HIS A 100 17.62 -20.92 0.10
N ASN A 101 17.80 -19.64 0.44
CA ASN A 101 18.66 -19.24 1.55
C ASN A 101 18.13 -19.78 2.89
N LYS A 102 18.72 -20.88 3.34
CA LYS A 102 18.30 -21.59 4.55
C LYS A 102 18.36 -20.72 5.80
N GLN A 103 19.37 -19.85 5.88
CA GLN A 103 19.52 -18.96 7.03
C GLN A 103 18.37 -17.95 7.09
N ALA A 104 18.02 -17.30 5.98
CA ALA A 104 16.91 -16.36 5.93
C ALA A 104 15.57 -17.05 6.26
N LEU A 105 15.31 -18.23 5.67
CA LEU A 105 14.10 -19.01 5.96
C LEU A 105 14.01 -19.40 7.44
N GLU A 106 15.09 -19.92 8.03
CA GLU A 106 15.14 -20.31 9.43
C GLU A 106 14.91 -19.11 10.36
N ARG A 107 15.54 -17.96 10.06
CA ARG A 107 15.40 -16.75 10.88
C ARG A 107 13.98 -16.19 10.81
N LEU A 108 13.37 -16.13 9.62
CA LEU A 108 11.98 -15.73 9.45
C LEU A 108 11.05 -16.68 10.22
N HIS A 109 11.23 -17.99 10.10
CA HIS A 109 10.44 -18.98 10.83
C HIS A 109 10.57 -18.84 12.34
N ALA A 110 11.79 -18.76 12.87
CA ALA A 110 12.04 -18.59 14.29
C ALA A 110 11.45 -17.28 14.84
N SER A 111 11.34 -16.24 14.00
CA SER A 111 10.80 -14.93 14.39
C SER A 111 9.29 -14.78 14.18
N PHE A 112 8.61 -15.77 13.60
CA PHE A 112 7.21 -15.66 13.23
C PHE A 112 6.27 -15.41 14.41
N GLU A 113 6.41 -16.21 15.47
CA GLU A 113 5.62 -16.04 16.70
C GLU A 113 5.77 -14.66 17.34
N PRO A 114 7.01 -14.18 17.64
CA PRO A 114 7.16 -12.85 18.22
C PRO A 114 6.74 -11.74 17.25
N ALA A 115 6.87 -11.92 15.93
CA ALA A 115 6.39 -10.95 14.96
C ALA A 115 4.85 -10.84 14.93
N CYS A 116 4.13 -11.96 15.03
CA CYS A 116 2.67 -11.95 15.18
C CYS A 116 2.22 -11.13 16.41
N ARG A 117 2.96 -11.24 17.53
CA ARG A 117 2.69 -10.41 18.72
C ARG A 117 2.92 -8.92 18.48
N VAL A 118 3.90 -8.53 17.67
CA VAL A 118 4.10 -7.13 17.28
C VAL A 118 2.86 -6.61 16.56
N VAL A 119 2.37 -7.35 15.56
CA VAL A 119 1.15 -7.00 14.83
C VAL A 119 -0.06 -6.88 15.74
N GLU A 120 -0.25 -7.84 16.64
CA GLU A 120 -1.34 -7.80 17.62
C GLU A 120 -1.30 -6.52 18.48
N LEU A 121 -0.10 -6.14 18.94
CA LEU A 121 0.10 -4.90 19.71
C LEU A 121 -0.16 -3.65 18.86
N THR A 122 0.27 -3.62 17.59
CA THR A 122 0.01 -2.52 16.67
C THR A 122 -1.49 -2.35 16.41
N ILE A 123 -2.22 -3.45 16.21
CA ILE A 123 -3.69 -3.44 16.12
C ILE A 123 -4.30 -2.91 17.43
N ALA A 124 -3.85 -3.40 18.58
CA ALA A 124 -4.38 -3.00 19.89
C ALA A 124 -4.13 -1.52 20.21
N LYS A 125 -3.06 -0.92 19.68
CA LYS A 125 -2.78 0.52 19.78
C LYS A 125 -3.69 1.37 18.90
N GLY A 126 -4.35 0.77 17.91
CA GLY A 126 -5.18 1.47 16.94
C GLY A 126 -4.41 1.99 15.72
N ASP A 127 -3.13 1.61 15.57
CA ASP A 127 -2.29 1.95 14.41
C ASP A 127 -2.63 1.02 13.24
N LEU A 128 -3.88 1.06 12.78
CA LEU A 128 -4.46 0.04 11.89
C LEU A 128 -3.81 0.01 10.50
N ASP A 129 -3.31 1.13 10.00
CA ASP A 129 -2.60 1.20 8.71
C ASP A 129 -1.23 0.50 8.79
N GLU A 130 -0.51 0.72 9.89
CA GLU A 130 0.78 0.08 10.13
C GLU A 130 0.61 -1.42 10.36
N ALA A 131 -0.40 -1.81 11.14
CA ALA A 131 -0.74 -3.22 11.33
C ALA A 131 -1.06 -3.94 10.01
N GLU A 132 -1.71 -3.26 9.06
CA GLU A 132 -1.98 -3.83 7.73
C GLU A 132 -0.68 -4.08 6.95
N ARG A 133 0.28 -3.14 7.01
CA ARG A 133 1.60 -3.27 6.40
C ARG A 133 2.39 -4.43 7.02
N GLU A 134 2.46 -4.48 8.34
CA GLU A 134 3.16 -5.55 9.06
C GLU A 134 2.55 -6.92 8.75
N LEU A 135 1.22 -7.03 8.71
CA LEU A 135 0.52 -8.28 8.37
C LEU A 135 0.79 -8.73 6.93
N ARG A 136 1.03 -7.78 6.01
CA ARG A 136 1.45 -8.10 4.64
C ARG A 136 2.81 -8.79 4.61
N LEU A 137 3.79 -8.31 5.38
CA LEU A 137 5.11 -8.95 5.47
C LEU A 137 5.02 -10.40 5.96
N LEU A 138 4.18 -10.65 6.97
CA LEU A 138 3.95 -12.01 7.49
C LEU A 138 3.30 -12.92 6.44
N ARG A 139 2.37 -12.39 5.64
CA ARG A 139 1.72 -13.13 4.57
C ARG A 139 2.67 -13.42 3.41
N ASP A 140 3.50 -12.45 3.03
CA ASP A 140 4.47 -12.61 1.94
C ASP A 140 5.46 -13.73 2.28
N TYR A 141 5.94 -13.79 3.53
CA TYR A 141 6.70 -14.94 4.03
C TYR A 141 5.91 -16.26 3.97
N GLY A 142 4.65 -16.26 4.42
CA GLY A 142 3.78 -17.43 4.35
C GLY A 142 3.52 -17.95 2.93
N THR A 143 3.68 -17.12 1.89
CA THR A 143 3.61 -17.58 0.48
C THR A 143 4.87 -18.29 0.01
N GLN A 144 6.02 -18.08 0.67
CA GLN A 144 7.31 -18.66 0.28
C GLN A 144 7.56 -20.04 0.89
N GLN A 145 6.77 -20.45 1.87
CA GLN A 145 6.92 -21.72 2.57
C GLN A 145 5.57 -22.46 2.59
N ASP A 146 5.58 -23.78 2.41
CA ASP A 146 4.41 -24.66 2.50
C ASP A 146 3.90 -24.80 3.97
N ALA A 147 3.84 -23.69 4.72
CA ALA A 147 3.53 -23.65 6.14
C ALA A 147 2.03 -23.35 6.36
N GLU A 148 1.20 -24.39 6.31
CA GLU A 148 -0.25 -24.27 6.61
C GLU A 148 -0.54 -23.76 8.04
N SER A 149 0.33 -24.04 9.02
CA SER A 149 0.13 -23.64 10.42
C SER A 149 0.22 -22.13 10.64
N ASP A 150 1.16 -21.47 9.95
CA ASP A 150 1.42 -20.03 10.08
C ASP A 150 0.26 -19.23 9.46
N SER A 151 -0.41 -19.81 8.46
CA SER A 151 -1.56 -19.24 7.76
C SER A 151 -2.74 -18.91 8.68
N TYR A 152 -3.02 -19.74 9.69
CA TYR A 152 -4.15 -19.48 10.60
C TYR A 152 -3.95 -18.22 11.45
N LYS A 153 -2.75 -18.00 11.99
CA LYS A 153 -2.46 -16.84 12.84
C LYS A 153 -2.56 -15.53 12.07
N VAL A 154 -2.03 -15.49 10.86
CA VAL A 154 -2.17 -14.32 9.96
C VAL A 154 -3.64 -14.05 9.63
N SER A 155 -4.43 -15.09 9.37
CA SER A 155 -5.88 -14.96 9.11
C SER A 155 -6.66 -14.42 10.32
N LEU A 156 -6.33 -14.89 11.52
CA LEU A 156 -6.93 -14.41 12.76
C LEU A 156 -6.62 -12.93 13.00
N LEU A 157 -5.35 -12.53 12.84
CA LEU A 157 -4.93 -11.13 12.96
C LEU A 157 -5.60 -10.24 11.90
N GLY A 158 -5.77 -10.74 10.67
CA GLY A 158 -6.52 -10.03 9.63
C GLY A 158 -7.99 -9.81 9.99
N SER A 159 -8.63 -10.83 10.58
CA SER A 159 -10.01 -10.72 11.08
C SER A 159 -10.12 -9.71 12.23
N TYR A 160 -9.14 -9.70 13.15
CA TYR A 160 -9.08 -8.74 14.26
C TYR A 160 -8.89 -7.30 13.76
N LEU A 161 -7.95 -7.08 12.83
CA LEU A 161 -7.70 -5.79 12.18
C LEU A 161 -8.97 -5.26 11.49
N TYR A 162 -9.66 -6.11 10.73
CA TYR A 162 -10.91 -5.74 10.06
C TYR A 162 -12.00 -5.33 11.06
N ALA A 163 -12.15 -6.09 12.16
CA ALA A 163 -13.10 -5.76 13.20
C ALA A 163 -12.80 -4.38 13.82
N GLN A 164 -11.53 -4.08 14.12
CA GLN A 164 -11.11 -2.77 14.64
C GLN A 164 -11.38 -1.63 13.66
N ARG A 165 -11.06 -1.82 12.37
CA ARG A 165 -11.34 -0.81 11.33
C ARG A 165 -12.83 -0.51 11.25
N SER A 166 -13.68 -1.53 11.33
CA SER A 166 -15.14 -1.35 11.28
C SER A 166 -15.67 -0.47 12.42
N VAL A 167 -15.06 -0.53 13.61
CA VAL A 167 -15.44 0.31 14.75
C VAL A 167 -15.07 1.76 14.49
N VAL A 168 -13.87 2.02 13.98
CA VAL A 168 -13.38 3.36 13.63
C VAL A 168 -14.25 4.00 12.56
N THR A 169 -14.58 3.26 11.50
CA THR A 169 -15.47 3.75 10.43
C THR A 169 -16.84 4.14 10.98
N ARG A 170 -17.48 3.27 11.77
CA ARG A 170 -18.80 3.58 12.38
C ARG A 170 -18.75 4.83 13.27
N LYS A 171 -17.64 5.04 13.99
CA LYS A 171 -17.44 6.23 14.82
C LYS A 171 -17.38 7.49 13.96
N HIS A 172 -16.58 7.49 12.89
CA HIS A 172 -16.47 8.63 11.99
C HIS A 172 -17.79 8.95 11.26
N GLU A 173 -18.54 7.92 10.85
CA GLU A 173 -19.87 8.10 10.26
C GLU A 173 -20.84 8.79 11.25
N ALA A 174 -20.86 8.35 12.51
CA ALA A 174 -21.68 8.96 13.54
C ALA A 174 -21.30 10.42 13.83
N GLU A 175 -20.00 10.73 13.86
CA GLU A 175 -19.49 12.10 14.02
C GLU A 175 -19.89 13.00 12.84
N ALA A 176 -19.83 12.49 11.60
CA ALA A 176 -20.22 13.23 10.42
C ALA A 176 -21.72 13.58 10.41
N LEU A 177 -22.58 12.64 10.82
CA LEU A 177 -24.02 12.87 10.95
C LEU A 177 -24.32 13.98 11.99
N GLN A 178 -23.66 13.95 13.14
CA GLN A 178 -23.83 14.97 14.18
C GLN A 178 -23.41 16.37 13.70
N ILE A 179 -22.34 16.46 12.91
CA ILE A 179 -21.90 17.73 12.33
C ILE A 179 -22.94 18.24 11.32
N GLN A 180 -23.48 17.36 10.48
CA GLN A 180 -24.50 17.71 9.50
C GLN A 180 -25.79 18.22 10.17
N GLU A 181 -26.23 17.58 11.25
CA GLU A 181 -27.39 18.01 12.05
C GLU A 181 -27.19 19.37 12.71
N ARG A 182 -25.98 19.64 13.25
CA ARG A 182 -25.67 20.97 13.81
C ARG A 182 -25.66 22.06 12.75
N GLN A 183 -25.15 21.77 11.55
CA GLN A 183 -25.11 22.73 10.45
C GLN A 183 -26.50 23.02 9.87
N SER A 184 -27.36 22.00 9.75
CA SER A 184 -28.74 22.20 9.29
C SER A 184 -29.56 23.00 10.31
N ALA A 185 -29.41 22.74 11.61
CA ALA A 185 -30.07 23.52 12.66
C ALA A 185 -29.62 24.99 12.70
N SER A 186 -28.33 25.28 12.44
CA SER A 186 -27.80 26.64 12.42
C SER A 186 -28.20 27.46 11.19
N SER A 187 -28.61 26.82 10.10
CA SER A 187 -29.02 27.49 8.85
C SER A 187 -30.54 27.74 8.76
N SER A 188 -31.31 27.18 9.70
CA SER A 188 -32.75 27.42 9.85
C SER A 188 -33.11 28.59 10.77
N HIS A 189 -32.13 29.33 11.30
CA HIS A 189 -32.30 30.52 12.15
C HIS A 189 -31.83 31.78 11.43
#